data_AF-A0A183E6X2-F1
#
_entry.id   AF-A0A183E6X2-F1
#
_cell.length_a   1.000
_cell.length_b   1.000
_cell.length_c   1.000
_cell.angle_alpha   90.00
_cell.angle_beta   90.00
_cell.angle_gamma   90.00
#
_symmetry.space_group_name_H-M   'P 1'
#
loop_
_entity.id
_entity.type
_entity.pdbx_description
1 polymer ?
#
loop_
_entity_poly.entity_id
_entity_poly.type
_entity_poly.pdbx_seq_one_letter_code
_entity_poly.pdbx_strand_id
1 'polypeptide(L)'
;LFVSDTVDQYNDVSFGPLGGPDSAPYEKRCECGNGTMYYYKSVVSTSWFDILARAKQSVDLSCAAMGSMCVCDISDICYTATNSTVHAVLASYCSRDACDMYMLVEGDTDEEGLIPIDGGPVIKSGDQYAEHSTTPYMINSQTYSYKKISAIACGQCPIYRLSC
;
A
#
# COMPACT_ATOMS: atom_id res chain seq x y z
N LEU A 1 -7.15 -0.95 -7.35
CA LEU A 1 -6.60 0.11 -6.49
C LEU A 1 -6.98 1.45 -7.10
N PHE A 2 -7.75 2.26 -6.37
CA PHE A 2 -8.00 3.63 -6.78
C PHE A 2 -6.81 4.51 -6.39
N VAL A 3 -6.36 5.35 -7.31
CA VAL A 3 -5.28 6.32 -7.10
C VAL A 3 -5.88 7.70 -7.33
N SER A 4 -5.90 8.54 -6.31
CA SER A 4 -6.37 9.93 -6.39
C SER A 4 -5.50 10.75 -7.35
N ASP A 5 -6.09 11.73 -8.03
CA ASP A 5 -5.34 12.71 -8.84
C ASP A 5 -4.39 13.58 -8.01
N THR A 6 -4.53 13.54 -6.68
CA THR A 6 -3.59 14.16 -5.75
C THR A 6 -2.29 13.37 -5.58
N VAL A 7 -2.12 12.24 -6.25
CA VAL A 7 -0.86 11.48 -6.26
C VAL A 7 -0.04 11.88 -7.47
N ASP A 8 1.13 12.49 -7.26
CA ASP A 8 2.09 12.68 -8.34
C ASP A 8 2.80 11.35 -8.65
N GLN A 9 2.54 10.79 -9.83
CA GLN A 9 3.11 9.51 -10.27
C GLN A 9 4.62 9.55 -10.51
N TYR A 10 5.25 10.73 -10.49
CA TYR A 10 6.69 10.88 -10.65
C TYR A 10 7.39 11.12 -9.31
N ASN A 11 6.70 11.77 -8.37
CA ASN A 11 7.31 12.25 -7.13
C ASN A 11 6.77 11.57 -5.87
N ASP A 12 5.49 11.18 -5.85
CA ASP A 12 4.83 10.63 -4.67
C ASP A 12 4.63 9.12 -4.70
N VAL A 13 4.55 8.55 -5.91
CA VAL A 13 4.41 7.11 -6.09
C VAL A 13 5.34 6.63 -7.17
N SER A 14 5.98 5.50 -6.90
CA SER A 14 6.53 4.68 -7.97
C SER A 14 5.49 3.66 -8.44
N PHE A 15 4.99 3.82 -9.66
CA PHE A 15 3.97 2.96 -10.29
C PHE A 15 4.53 1.87 -11.20
N GLY A 16 3.87 0.71 -11.19
CA GLY A 16 4.20 -0.40 -12.09
C GLY A 16 5.49 -1.07 -11.65
N PRO A 17 6.09 -1.97 -12.46
CA PRO A 17 7.35 -2.59 -12.12
C PRO A 17 8.34 -1.56 -11.63
N LEU A 18 8.78 -1.62 -10.38
CA LEU A 18 9.98 -0.90 -9.94
C LEU A 18 11.25 -1.53 -10.55
N GLY A 19 11.14 -2.15 -11.74
CA GLY A 19 12.25 -2.64 -12.57
C GLY A 19 12.47 -4.15 -12.57
N GLY A 20 11.67 -4.96 -11.87
CA GLY A 20 11.82 -6.43 -11.86
C GLY A 20 11.00 -7.15 -12.93
N PRO A 21 11.53 -8.22 -13.58
CA PRO A 21 10.78 -9.03 -14.57
C PRO A 21 9.51 -9.70 -14.00
N ASP A 22 9.41 -9.78 -12.67
CA ASP A 22 8.35 -10.46 -11.90
C ASP A 22 7.46 -9.52 -11.07
N SER A 23 7.66 -8.20 -11.19
CA SER A 23 6.76 -7.24 -10.57
C SER A 23 5.34 -7.37 -11.13
N ALA A 24 4.34 -6.88 -10.39
CA ALA A 24 2.94 -6.91 -10.83
C ALA A 24 2.62 -5.68 -11.70
N PRO A 25 2.68 -5.74 -13.04
CA PRO A 25 2.16 -4.65 -13.86
C PRO A 25 0.64 -4.54 -13.68
N TYR A 26 0.10 -3.34 -13.89
CA TYR A 26 -1.33 -3.21 -14.10
C TYR A 26 -1.73 -3.77 -15.48
N GLU A 27 -2.83 -4.50 -15.55
CA GLU A 27 -3.39 -5.05 -16.79
C GLU A 27 -4.39 -4.11 -17.44
N LYS A 28 -5.08 -3.33 -16.60
CA LYS A 28 -6.15 -2.44 -17.01
C LYS A 28 -6.15 -1.21 -16.13
N ARG A 29 -6.60 -0.09 -16.69
CA ARG A 29 -6.97 1.09 -15.92
C ARG A 29 -8.30 1.66 -16.40
N CYS A 30 -8.99 2.37 -15.51
CA CYS A 30 -10.18 3.15 -15.81
C CYS A 30 -9.99 4.55 -15.23
N GLU A 31 -10.15 5.58 -16.06
CA GLU A 31 -10.19 6.95 -15.56
C GLU A 31 -11.50 7.17 -14.80
N CYS A 32 -11.41 7.81 -13.65
CA CYS A 32 -12.52 8.16 -12.78
C CYS A 32 -12.52 9.69 -12.63
N GLY A 33 -13.60 10.29 -12.10
CA GLY A 33 -13.72 11.75 -12.09
C GLY A 33 -12.65 12.51 -11.26
N ASN A 34 -11.96 11.83 -10.34
CA ASN A 34 -10.96 12.42 -9.44
C ASN A 34 -9.77 11.48 -9.16
N GLY A 35 -9.46 10.62 -10.12
CA GLY A 35 -8.41 9.62 -9.99
C GLY A 35 -8.48 8.56 -11.07
N THR A 36 -7.67 7.53 -10.92
CA THR A 36 -7.64 6.39 -11.83
C THR A 36 -7.76 5.10 -11.03
N MET A 37 -8.62 4.18 -11.49
CA MET A 37 -8.66 2.81 -10.97
C MET A 37 -7.68 1.93 -11.75
N TYR A 38 -6.71 1.34 -11.04
CA TYR A 38 -5.74 0.40 -11.58
C TYR A 38 -6.06 -1.04 -11.17
N TYR A 39 -5.92 -1.98 -12.10
CA TYR A 39 -6.11 -3.41 -11.90
C TYR A 39 -4.77 -4.12 -12.11
N TYR A 40 -4.21 -4.71 -11.06
CA TYR A 40 -2.87 -5.31 -11.06
C TYR A 40 -2.89 -6.83 -11.21
N LYS A 41 -1.88 -7.39 -11.88
CA LYS A 41 -1.58 -8.83 -11.80
C LYS A 41 -1.19 -9.23 -10.38
N SER A 42 -1.39 -10.48 -10.00
CA SER A 42 -0.81 -10.98 -8.74
C SER A 42 0.72 -10.98 -8.81
N VAL A 43 1.38 -10.62 -7.72
CA VAL A 43 2.75 -11.06 -7.46
C VAL A 43 2.77 -12.57 -7.25
N VAL A 44 3.89 -13.21 -7.62
CA VAL A 44 4.07 -14.66 -7.48
C VAL A 44 4.54 -15.09 -6.09
N SER A 45 5.08 -14.16 -5.30
CA SER A 45 5.65 -14.43 -3.99
C SER A 45 4.71 -13.98 -2.87
N THR A 46 4.64 -14.75 -1.80
CA THR A 46 3.98 -14.33 -0.54
C THR A 46 4.96 -13.70 0.44
N SER A 47 6.26 -13.75 0.16
CA SER A 47 7.29 -13.21 1.05
C SER A 47 7.51 -11.74 0.75
N TRP A 48 7.17 -10.87 1.70
CA TRP A 48 7.50 -9.44 1.62
C TRP A 48 9.00 -9.20 1.44
N PHE A 49 9.86 -10.01 2.06
CA PHE A 49 11.30 -9.95 1.84
C PHE A 49 11.69 -10.14 0.37
N ASP A 50 11.15 -11.17 -0.30
CA ASP A 50 11.40 -11.40 -1.73
C ASP A 50 10.77 -10.31 -2.62
N ILE A 51 9.61 -9.79 -2.22
CA ILE A 51 8.93 -8.70 -2.94
C ILE A 51 9.80 -7.44 -2.91
N LEU A 52 10.24 -7.00 -1.74
CA LEU A 52 11.06 -5.81 -1.56
C LEU A 52 12.43 -5.98 -2.21
N ALA A 53 13.15 -7.07 -1.91
CA ALA A 53 14.52 -7.29 -2.37
C ALA A 53 14.64 -7.40 -3.90
N ARG A 54 13.54 -7.73 -4.59
CA ARG A 54 13.49 -7.85 -6.06
C ARG A 54 12.59 -6.83 -6.74
N ALA A 55 12.16 -5.81 -6.01
CA ALA A 55 11.31 -4.74 -6.51
C ALA A 55 10.04 -5.26 -7.22
N LYS A 56 9.36 -6.24 -6.62
CA LYS A 56 8.16 -6.88 -7.18
C LYS A 56 6.85 -6.23 -6.74
N GLN A 57 6.89 -5.25 -5.83
CA GLN A 57 5.73 -4.50 -5.37
C GLN A 57 5.02 -3.80 -6.53
N SER A 58 3.71 -3.57 -6.38
CA SER A 58 2.87 -2.91 -7.38
C SER A 58 2.91 -1.38 -7.26
N VAL A 59 3.07 -0.91 -6.02
CA VAL A 59 3.09 0.50 -5.64
C VAL A 59 4.03 0.67 -4.45
N ASP A 60 4.83 1.73 -4.48
CA ASP A 60 5.51 2.28 -3.33
C ASP A 60 5.08 3.75 -3.19
N LEU A 61 4.40 4.08 -2.08
CA LEU A 61 3.76 5.37 -1.85
C LEU A 61 4.46 6.13 -0.74
N SER A 62 4.97 7.31 -1.09
CA SER A 62 5.56 8.27 -0.17
C SER A 62 5.16 9.69 -0.57
N CYS A 63 4.37 10.40 0.25
CA CYS A 63 3.84 11.71 -0.12
C CYS A 63 4.76 12.89 0.26
N ALA A 64 6.06 12.74 0.07
CA ALA A 64 7.07 13.65 0.62
C ALA A 64 6.92 15.12 0.16
N ALA A 65 6.36 15.36 -1.02
CA ALA A 65 6.24 16.70 -1.60
C ALA A 65 4.92 17.42 -1.25
N MET A 66 3.81 16.69 -1.07
CA MET A 66 2.46 17.28 -1.02
C MET A 66 1.72 17.10 0.32
N GLY A 67 2.34 16.47 1.32
CA GLY A 67 1.79 16.38 2.67
C GLY A 67 1.59 14.95 3.15
N SER A 68 0.60 14.71 4.00
CA SER A 68 0.44 13.39 4.62
C SER A 68 -0.05 12.34 3.61
N MET A 69 0.54 11.15 3.68
CA MET A 69 0.07 9.97 2.96
C MET A 69 -1.30 9.55 3.46
N CYS A 70 -2.20 9.23 2.52
CA CYS A 70 -3.52 8.68 2.81
C CYS A 70 -3.71 7.32 2.13
N VAL A 71 -4.10 6.31 2.90
CA VAL A 71 -4.46 4.98 2.39
C VAL A 71 -5.80 4.56 2.98
N CYS A 72 -6.70 3.98 2.18
CA CYS A 72 -7.99 3.49 2.68
C CYS A 72 -8.13 2.00 2.41
N ASP A 73 -8.62 1.26 3.41
CA ASP A 73 -8.84 -0.19 3.31
C ASP A 73 -10.15 -0.52 2.58
N ILE A 74 -10.39 -1.80 2.29
CA ILE A 74 -11.60 -2.26 1.59
C ILE A 74 -12.91 -2.04 2.39
N SER A 75 -12.83 -1.66 3.66
CA SER A 75 -13.97 -1.25 4.49
C SER A 75 -14.12 0.27 4.55
N ASP A 76 -13.42 0.99 3.66
CA ASP A 76 -13.35 2.45 3.56
C ASP A 76 -12.83 3.15 4.83
N ILE A 77 -12.10 2.43 5.70
CA ILE A 77 -11.36 3.05 6.81
C ILE A 77 -10.07 3.63 6.23
N CYS A 78 -9.86 4.92 6.44
CA CYS A 78 -8.68 5.62 5.95
C CYS A 78 -7.64 5.85 7.06
N TYR A 79 -6.38 5.91 6.66
CA TYR A 79 -5.23 6.03 7.54
C TYR A 79 -4.31 7.13 7.05
N THR A 80 -3.70 7.84 8.00
CA THR A 80 -2.66 8.85 7.78
C THR A 80 -1.34 8.37 8.39
N ALA A 81 -0.22 8.77 7.79
CA ALA A 81 1.09 8.52 8.36
C ALA A 81 1.29 9.24 9.71
N THR A 82 2.04 8.63 10.63
CA THR A 82 2.45 9.24 11.90
C THR A 82 3.43 10.41 11.71
N ASN A 83 4.23 10.38 10.63
CA ASN A 83 5.21 11.40 10.26
C ASN A 83 5.49 11.32 8.73
N SER A 84 6.49 12.07 8.25
CA SER A 84 6.87 12.08 6.82
C SER A 84 7.83 10.96 6.39
N THR A 85 8.36 10.16 7.31
CA THR A 85 9.29 9.05 6.99
C THR A 85 8.54 7.74 6.74
N VAL A 86 7.29 7.65 7.16
CA VAL A 86 6.43 6.50 6.89
C VAL A 86 5.99 6.47 5.43
N HIS A 87 6.22 5.34 4.78
CA HIS A 87 5.72 5.02 3.44
C HIS A 87 4.99 3.68 3.42
N ALA A 88 4.19 3.45 2.38
CA ALA A 88 3.38 2.25 2.22
C ALA A 88 3.76 1.51 0.95
N VAL A 89 4.16 0.25 1.10
CA VAL A 89 4.44 -0.66 0.00
C VAL A 89 3.24 -1.54 -0.24
N LEU A 90 2.71 -1.55 -1.46
CA LEU A 90 1.54 -2.34 -1.82
C LEU A 90 1.91 -3.45 -2.81
N ALA A 91 1.40 -4.66 -2.55
CA ALA A 91 1.52 -5.80 -3.45
C ALA A 91 0.15 -6.45 -3.68
N SER A 92 -0.21 -6.65 -4.95
CA SER A 92 -1.38 -7.43 -5.33
C SER A 92 -1.11 -8.91 -5.13
N TYR A 93 -1.90 -9.60 -4.31
CA TYR A 93 -1.79 -11.05 -4.12
C TYR A 93 -3.15 -11.72 -4.27
N CYS A 94 -3.20 -12.79 -5.05
CA CYS A 94 -4.40 -13.61 -5.20
C CYS A 94 -4.35 -14.82 -4.27
N SER A 95 -5.33 -14.92 -3.38
CA SER A 95 -5.57 -16.09 -2.56
C SER A 95 -6.82 -16.80 -3.06
N ARG A 96 -6.65 -18.00 -3.62
CA ARG A 96 -7.72 -18.75 -4.31
C ARG A 96 -8.34 -17.92 -5.43
N ASP A 97 -9.59 -17.50 -5.28
CA ASP A 97 -10.39 -16.83 -6.32
C ASP A 97 -10.50 -15.31 -6.12
N ALA A 98 -9.83 -14.75 -5.11
CA ALA A 98 -9.87 -13.32 -4.81
C ALA A 98 -8.47 -12.72 -4.83
N CYS A 99 -8.36 -11.56 -5.46
CA CYS A 99 -7.12 -10.78 -5.56
C CYS A 99 -7.32 -9.45 -4.85
N ASP A 100 -6.44 -9.17 -3.89
CA ASP A 100 -6.48 -7.94 -3.11
C ASP A 100 -5.12 -7.24 -3.15
N MET A 101 -5.12 -5.94 -2.94
CA MET A 101 -3.89 -5.17 -2.70
C MET A 101 -3.55 -5.22 -1.23
N TYR A 102 -2.47 -5.85 -0.85
CA TYR A 102 -1.99 -5.89 0.53
C TYR A 102 -0.98 -4.79 0.78
N MET A 103 -0.97 -4.24 1.98
CA MET A 103 -0.05 -3.17 2.37
C MET A 103 0.93 -3.65 3.44
N LEU A 104 2.21 -3.36 3.21
CA LEU A 104 3.26 -3.31 4.22
C LEU A 104 3.54 -1.84 4.54
N VAL A 105 3.58 -1.50 5.83
CA VAL A 105 3.98 -0.17 6.31
C VAL A 105 5.46 -0.19 6.64
N GLU A 106 6.20 0.79 6.17
CA GLU A 106 7.61 0.98 6.53
C GLU A 106 7.77 2.33 7.23
N GLY A 107 8.66 2.39 8.21
CA GLY A 107 9.00 3.57 8.99
C GLY A 107 10.39 3.44 9.57
N ASP A 108 10.97 4.53 10.06
CA ASP A 108 12.35 4.55 10.58
C ASP A 108 12.46 3.88 11.95
N THR A 109 11.34 3.77 12.67
CA THR A 109 11.25 3.09 13.96
C THR A 109 10.06 2.14 14.03
N ASP A 110 10.13 1.15 14.93
CA ASP A 110 9.07 0.17 15.12
C ASP A 110 7.72 0.79 15.55
N GLU A 111 7.74 1.97 16.16
CA GLU A 111 6.57 2.67 16.68
C GLU A 111 5.88 3.56 15.64
N GLU A 112 6.54 3.83 14.51
CA GLU A 112 6.00 4.62 13.41
C GLU A 112 5.05 3.79 12.55
N GLY A 113 4.10 4.45 11.89
CA GLY A 113 3.22 3.78 10.94
C GLY A 113 1.98 4.59 10.59
N LEU A 114 0.81 3.93 10.63
CA LEU A 114 -0.44 4.47 10.10
C LEU A 114 -1.52 4.60 11.17
N ILE A 115 -2.06 5.81 11.33
CA ILE A 115 -3.12 6.17 12.27
C ILE A 115 -4.46 6.19 11.53
N PRO A 116 -5.49 5.45 11.98
CA PRO A 116 -6.84 5.56 11.41
C PRO A 116 -7.45 6.94 11.68
N ILE A 117 -8.09 7.54 10.67
CA ILE A 117 -8.68 8.88 10.78
C ILE A 117 -9.86 8.94 11.77
N ASP A 118 -10.59 7.83 11.93
CA ASP A 118 -11.75 7.72 12.82
C ASP A 118 -11.36 7.28 14.24
N GLY A 119 -10.07 7.25 14.54
CA GLY A 119 -9.52 6.69 15.78
C GLY A 119 -9.42 5.15 15.74
N GLY A 120 -8.67 4.59 16.67
CA GLY A 120 -8.36 3.16 16.72
C GLY A 120 -6.86 2.88 16.89
N PRO A 121 -6.45 1.60 16.88
CA PRO A 121 -5.05 1.24 17.02
C PRO A 121 -4.24 1.67 15.79
N VAL A 122 -3.03 2.18 16.05
CA VAL A 122 -2.04 2.47 15.01
C VAL A 122 -1.57 1.15 14.41
N ILE A 123 -1.46 1.10 13.08
CA ILE A 123 -0.74 0.02 12.40
C ILE A 123 0.73 0.40 12.43
N LYS A 124 1.48 -0.22 13.33
CA LYS A 124 2.91 0.05 13.49
C LYS A 124 3.75 -0.73 12.49
N SER A 125 4.87 -0.14 12.08
CA SER A 125 5.87 -0.77 11.24
C SER A 125 6.36 -2.07 11.87
N GLY A 126 6.76 -2.01 13.15
CA GLY A 126 7.37 -3.15 13.87
C GLY A 126 6.45 -4.37 14.07
N ASP A 127 5.13 -4.16 14.19
CA ASP A 127 4.17 -5.25 14.42
C ASP A 127 4.11 -6.25 13.24
N GLN A 128 4.59 -5.83 12.06
CA GLN A 128 4.60 -6.63 10.82
C GLN A 128 5.77 -7.62 10.75
N TYR A 129 6.65 -7.62 11.74
CA TYR A 129 7.85 -8.45 11.81
C TYR A 129 7.74 -9.50 12.90
N ALA A 130 8.38 -10.65 12.69
CA ALA A 130 8.51 -11.63 13.75
C ALA A 130 9.37 -11.06 14.89
N GLU A 131 9.10 -11.49 16.13
CA GLU A 131 9.85 -11.03 17.30
C GLU A 131 11.35 -11.27 17.10
N HIS A 132 12.15 -10.22 17.32
CA HIS A 132 13.60 -10.22 17.10
C HIS A 132 14.06 -10.56 15.66
N SER A 133 13.23 -10.26 14.66
CA SER A 133 13.51 -10.51 13.25
C SER A 133 13.42 -9.23 12.42
N THR A 134 14.26 -9.13 11.39
CA THR A 134 14.12 -8.13 10.32
C THR A 134 13.30 -8.65 9.14
N THR A 135 12.75 -9.86 9.25
CA THR A 135 11.93 -10.45 8.19
C THR A 135 10.44 -10.23 8.50
N PRO A 136 9.71 -9.53 7.64
CA PRO A 136 8.27 -9.35 7.80
C PRO A 136 7.53 -10.69 7.64
N TYR A 137 6.35 -10.80 8.26
CA TYR A 137 5.48 -11.95 8.05
C TYR A 137 5.12 -12.12 6.55
N MET A 138 4.73 -13.32 6.13
CA MET A 138 4.22 -13.50 4.76
C MET A 138 2.88 -12.77 4.56
N ILE A 139 2.58 -12.34 3.33
CA ILE A 139 1.30 -11.71 2.96
C ILE A 139 0.09 -12.53 3.43
N ASN A 140 0.19 -13.85 3.31
CA ASN A 140 -0.85 -14.81 3.70
C ASN A 140 -0.67 -15.36 5.12
N SER A 141 0.10 -14.68 5.97
CA SER A 141 0.32 -15.09 7.37
C SER A 141 -0.99 -15.15 8.14
N GLN A 142 -1.10 -16.15 9.01
CA GLN A 142 -2.19 -16.24 9.99
C GLN A 142 -1.85 -15.50 11.29
N THR A 143 -0.56 -15.21 11.52
CA THR A 143 -0.08 -14.49 12.71
C THR A 143 -0.29 -13.00 12.58
N TYR A 144 -0.02 -12.46 11.38
CA TYR A 144 -0.20 -11.04 11.09
C TYR A 144 -1.07 -10.88 9.85
N SER A 145 -2.20 -10.21 10.02
CA SER A 145 -3.17 -9.96 8.94
C SER A 145 -2.95 -8.58 8.33
N TYR A 146 -2.23 -8.53 7.22
CA TYR A 146 -2.02 -7.29 6.47
C TYR A 146 -3.33 -6.69 5.99
N LYS A 147 -3.39 -5.35 5.99
CA LYS A 147 -4.55 -4.62 5.49
C LYS A 147 -4.67 -4.73 3.98
N LYS A 148 -5.92 -4.87 3.52
CA LYS A 148 -6.29 -4.85 2.11
C LYS A 148 -6.69 -3.44 1.72
N ILE A 149 -5.97 -2.84 0.79
CA ILE A 149 -6.10 -1.44 0.40
C ILE A 149 -6.94 -1.30 -0.86
N SER A 150 -7.84 -0.33 -0.83
CA SER A 150 -8.77 -0.04 -1.91
C SER A 150 -8.47 1.31 -2.58
N ALA A 151 -7.88 2.27 -1.85
CA ALA A 151 -7.46 3.57 -2.39
C ALA A 151 -6.21 4.15 -1.75
N ILE A 152 -5.51 5.00 -2.52
CA ILE A 152 -4.39 5.83 -2.06
C ILE A 152 -4.49 7.28 -2.55
N ALA A 153 -3.97 8.22 -1.75
CA ALA A 153 -3.90 9.65 -2.06
C ALA A 153 -2.75 10.32 -1.30
N CYS A 154 -2.31 11.49 -1.77
CA CYS A 154 -1.50 12.42 -0.98
C CYS A 154 -2.33 13.64 -0.56
N GLY A 155 -2.06 14.16 0.64
CA GLY A 155 -2.61 15.42 1.16
C GLY A 155 -3.89 15.27 1.99
N GLN A 156 -4.98 14.75 1.43
CA GLN A 156 -6.29 14.69 2.11
C GLN A 156 -6.81 13.27 2.31
N CYS A 157 -7.30 13.00 3.54
CA CYS A 157 -8.15 11.86 3.89
C CYS A 157 -9.54 12.34 4.33
N PRO A 158 -10.63 11.59 4.11
CA PRO A 158 -10.71 10.30 3.39
C PRO A 158 -10.61 10.49 1.87
N ILE A 159 -10.45 9.37 1.17
CA ILE A 159 -10.38 9.36 -0.30
C ILE A 159 -11.79 9.21 -0.87
N TYR A 160 -12.30 10.29 -1.45
CA TYR A 160 -13.56 10.24 -2.20
C TYR A 160 -13.33 9.53 -3.54
N ARG A 161 -14.22 8.61 -3.93
CA ARG A 161 -14.20 7.96 -5.25
C ARG A 161 -15.39 8.44 -6.07
N LEU A 162 -15.14 9.11 -7.17
CA LEU A 162 -16.18 9.31 -8.18
C LEU A 162 -16.30 8.05 -9.05
N SER A 163 -17.50 7.79 -9.55
CA SER A 163 -17.81 6.60 -10.33
C SER A 163 -16.94 6.49 -11.58
N CYS A 164 -16.53 5.26 -11.84
CA CYS A 164 -16.03 4.72 -13.10
C CYS A 164 -16.90 3.48 -13.42
#